data_AF-A0A6L3V0X4-F1
#
_entry.id   AF-A0A6L3V0X4-F1
#
_cell.length_a   1.000
_cell.length_b   1.000
_cell.length_c   1.000
_cell.angle_alpha   90.00
_cell.angle_beta   90.00
_cell.angle_gamma   90.00
#
_symmetry.space_group_name_H-M   'P 1'
#
loop_
_entity.id
_entity.type
_entity.pdbx_description
1 polymer ?
#
loop_
_entity_poly.entity_id
_entity_poly.type
_entity_poly.pdbx_seq_one_letter_code
_entity_poly.pdbx_strand_id
1 'polypeptide(L)'
;MKVYNLPKRCTVHLGGYMKATITGSDVLSKRILADLNSGLRVSEVPNLYPVSLDQAKRLSRFKRMLHLANEHLEEEHCNRFMLMGLKSLPLAQFFKKADWAGIIEILSVVTEETTRDELQILINGLAEKRKRIAEFKENADLILLDLENTDQLLREKEMEFLQLKKAMEEKINLFKKYTEPVYSFLIEYLGLYEGKLVLAKRVNANWQRDLKKKRIIVYDEEAYVYFLIDFNAFVDELKSSHQRGLEYRWNPDKDIQRMKQLTPWVDVPEDGKYKLPSALNEPMNEAIKRVKNELKEIREKRLTIEKELRAMKKKTVHSYREMAEVSDFLSTINLKRHKDLQDKALKWLHQRGFIAVAEFTLPNGKKADIFAYNESQIVIFDVKASKGDLVTDKQWTDYLPYCHDFYLLTPPDLEAVASETINDKDCGQFVDTDGGLKMIKPDNRQVDTVDQQKELVFAAGQLLSRKFIYGY
;
A
#
# COMPACT_ATOMS: atom_id res chain seq x y z
N MET A 1 -41.06 -47.46 -53.46
CA MET A 1 -40.95 -47.65 -52.00
C MET A 1 -40.27 -48.99 -51.73
N LYS A 2 -38.97 -49.01 -51.41
CA LYS A 2 -38.24 -50.24 -51.11
C LYS A 2 -38.27 -50.50 -49.61
N VAL A 3 -39.03 -51.53 -49.24
CA VAL A 3 -39.05 -52.14 -47.90
C VAL A 3 -37.74 -52.92 -47.73
N TYR A 4 -36.90 -52.52 -46.78
CA TYR A 4 -35.76 -53.32 -46.34
C TYR A 4 -36.08 -53.94 -44.98
N ASN A 5 -36.27 -55.26 -44.99
CA ASN A 5 -36.47 -56.11 -43.83
C ASN A 5 -35.30 -56.00 -42.85
N LEU A 6 -35.62 -55.68 -41.58
CA LEU A 6 -34.70 -55.87 -40.45
C LEU A 6 -34.64 -57.36 -40.09
N PRO A 7 -33.45 -57.96 -39.92
CA PRO A 7 -33.35 -59.35 -39.49
C PRO A 7 -33.67 -59.51 -38.00
N LYS A 8 -34.30 -60.65 -37.70
CA LYS A 8 -34.76 -61.10 -36.37
C LYS A 8 -33.62 -61.14 -35.34
N ARG A 9 -33.96 -60.81 -34.09
CA ARG A 9 -33.11 -60.99 -32.89
C ARG A 9 -32.67 -62.47 -32.78
N CYS A 10 -31.38 -62.72 -33.01
CA CYS A 10 -30.73 -63.96 -32.59
C CYS A 10 -30.23 -63.78 -31.15
N THR A 11 -30.88 -64.45 -30.20
CA THR A 11 -30.31 -64.73 -28.88
C THR A 11 -29.24 -65.81 -29.06
N VAL A 12 -27.97 -65.39 -29.12
CA VAL A 12 -26.82 -66.28 -29.07
C VAL A 12 -26.21 -66.16 -27.67
N HIS A 13 -26.23 -67.27 -26.92
CA HIS A 13 -25.36 -67.43 -25.75
C HIS A 13 -23.91 -67.40 -26.22
N LEU A 14 -23.14 -66.40 -25.77
CA LEU A 14 -21.73 -66.26 -26.08
C LEU A 14 -20.91 -66.19 -24.80
N GLY A 15 -20.44 -67.36 -24.36
CA GLY A 15 -19.30 -67.45 -23.46
C GLY A 15 -18.03 -66.95 -24.16
N GLY A 16 -17.22 -66.19 -23.44
CA GLY A 16 -15.81 -65.95 -23.80
C GLY A 16 -15.50 -64.88 -24.86
N TYR A 17 -16.37 -63.91 -25.13
CA TYR A 17 -16.02 -62.82 -26.05
C TYR A 17 -15.06 -61.81 -25.41
N MET A 18 -13.94 -61.55 -26.11
CA MET A 18 -13.02 -60.45 -25.84
C MET A 18 -13.81 -59.14 -25.79
N LYS A 19 -13.82 -58.47 -24.63
CA LYS A 19 -14.52 -57.19 -24.47
C LYS A 19 -13.85 -56.14 -25.33
N ALA A 20 -14.64 -55.36 -26.07
CA ALA A 20 -14.15 -54.31 -26.93
C ALA A 20 -13.46 -53.20 -26.09
N THR A 21 -12.33 -52.72 -26.57
CA THR A 21 -11.69 -51.51 -26.03
C THR A 21 -12.46 -50.29 -26.50
N ILE A 22 -12.73 -49.35 -25.60
CA ILE A 22 -13.45 -48.11 -25.87
C ILE A 22 -12.61 -46.90 -25.48
N THR A 23 -12.71 -45.82 -26.25
CA THR A 23 -11.96 -44.58 -26.06
C THR A 23 -12.85 -43.41 -25.67
N GLY A 24 -14.18 -43.51 -25.83
CA GLY A 24 -15.13 -42.40 -25.60
C GLY A 24 -15.40 -41.56 -26.85
N SER A 25 -14.48 -41.56 -27.81
CA SER A 25 -14.60 -40.86 -29.10
C SER A 25 -14.81 -41.83 -30.28
N ASP A 26 -14.55 -43.12 -30.08
CA ASP A 26 -14.78 -44.18 -31.08
C ASP A 26 -16.28 -44.41 -31.38
N VAL A 27 -16.55 -45.11 -32.50
CA VAL A 27 -17.91 -45.35 -33.00
C VAL A 27 -18.77 -46.13 -32.00
N LEU A 28 -18.21 -47.12 -31.31
CA LEU A 28 -18.94 -47.92 -30.32
C LEU A 28 -19.30 -47.07 -29.10
N SER A 29 -18.35 -46.28 -28.60
CA SER A 29 -18.60 -45.32 -27.52
C SER A 29 -19.69 -44.31 -27.86
N LYS A 30 -19.68 -43.73 -29.07
CA LYS A 30 -20.69 -42.77 -29.52
C LYS A 30 -22.10 -43.36 -29.55
N ARG A 31 -22.26 -44.62 -29.99
CA ARG A 31 -23.55 -45.33 -29.96
C ARG A 31 -24.03 -45.56 -28.52
N ILE A 32 -23.15 -46.04 -27.64
CA ILE A 32 -23.49 -46.25 -26.23
C ILE A 32 -23.89 -44.92 -25.56
N LEU A 33 -23.19 -43.82 -25.85
CA LEU A 33 -23.53 -42.49 -25.31
C LEU A 33 -24.91 -42.01 -25.79
N ALA A 34 -25.27 -42.26 -27.05
CA ALA A 34 -26.60 -41.94 -27.59
C ALA A 34 -27.72 -42.72 -26.90
N ASP A 35 -27.52 -44.02 -26.66
CA ASP A 35 -28.49 -44.86 -25.94
C ASP A 35 -28.61 -44.44 -24.48
N LEU A 36 -27.49 -44.12 -23.82
CA LEU A 36 -27.49 -43.56 -22.46
C LEU A 36 -28.21 -42.21 -22.39
N ASN A 37 -28.16 -41.40 -23.46
CA ASN A 37 -28.95 -40.17 -23.59
C ASN A 37 -30.44 -40.44 -23.80
N SER A 38 -30.77 -41.56 -24.43
CA SER A 38 -32.15 -41.99 -24.69
C SER A 38 -32.78 -42.75 -23.51
N GLY A 39 -32.08 -42.84 -22.37
CA GLY A 39 -32.60 -43.40 -21.11
C GLY A 39 -32.15 -44.83 -20.77
N LEU A 40 -31.22 -45.42 -21.54
CA LEU A 40 -30.66 -46.74 -21.23
C LEU A 40 -29.97 -46.73 -19.85
N ARG A 41 -30.23 -47.74 -19.01
CA ARG A 41 -29.57 -47.84 -17.70
C ARG A 41 -28.14 -48.34 -17.88
N VAL A 42 -27.20 -47.74 -17.15
CA VAL A 42 -25.76 -48.10 -17.21
C VAL A 42 -25.52 -49.59 -16.92
N SER A 43 -26.33 -50.20 -16.04
CA SER A 43 -26.27 -51.62 -15.71
C SER A 43 -26.65 -52.56 -16.86
N GLU A 44 -27.41 -52.07 -17.84
CA GLU A 44 -27.91 -52.85 -18.97
C GLU A 44 -26.97 -52.80 -20.18
N VAL A 45 -26.04 -51.83 -20.20
CA VAL A 45 -25.09 -51.64 -21.31
C VAL A 45 -24.30 -52.92 -21.64
N PRO A 46 -23.75 -53.70 -20.67
CA PRO A 46 -23.02 -54.93 -20.97
C PRO A 46 -23.87 -56.04 -21.61
N ASN A 47 -25.21 -55.96 -21.49
CA ASN A 47 -26.12 -56.94 -22.11
C ASN A 47 -26.36 -56.64 -23.59
N LEU A 48 -26.21 -55.36 -23.98
CA LEU A 48 -26.49 -54.87 -25.33
C LEU A 48 -25.20 -54.65 -26.15
N TYR A 49 -24.08 -54.42 -25.47
CA TYR A 49 -22.80 -54.05 -26.06
C TYR A 49 -21.67 -54.92 -25.51
N PRO A 50 -20.63 -55.22 -26.31
CA PRO A 50 -19.51 -56.05 -25.90
C PRO A 50 -18.52 -55.29 -25.00
N VAL A 51 -18.98 -54.68 -23.91
CA VAL A 51 -18.18 -53.86 -22.98
C VAL A 51 -18.42 -54.28 -21.53
N SER A 52 -17.47 -53.99 -20.65
CA SER A 52 -17.62 -54.23 -19.21
C SER A 52 -18.55 -53.21 -18.54
N LEU A 53 -19.10 -53.58 -17.38
CA LEU A 53 -19.84 -52.63 -16.55
C LEU A 53 -18.98 -51.43 -16.11
N ASP A 54 -17.67 -51.63 -15.90
CA ASP A 54 -16.75 -50.54 -15.59
C ASP A 54 -16.61 -49.56 -16.76
N GLN A 55 -16.42 -50.09 -17.97
CA GLN A 55 -16.39 -49.31 -19.21
C GLN A 55 -17.69 -48.51 -19.40
N ALA A 56 -18.85 -49.13 -19.15
CA ALA A 56 -20.14 -48.44 -19.18
C ALA A 56 -20.26 -47.33 -18.11
N LYS A 57 -19.80 -47.57 -16.87
CA LYS A 57 -19.76 -46.57 -15.80
C LYS A 57 -18.85 -45.39 -16.15
N ARG A 58 -17.70 -45.64 -16.78
CA ARG A 58 -16.78 -44.60 -17.26
C ARG A 58 -17.41 -43.74 -18.35
N LEU A 59 -18.09 -44.34 -19.32
CA LEU A 59 -18.85 -43.62 -20.34
C LEU A 59 -19.99 -42.79 -19.73
N SER A 60 -20.69 -43.32 -18.73
CA SER A 60 -21.73 -42.55 -18.02
C SER A 60 -21.17 -41.33 -17.28
N ARG A 61 -19.99 -41.44 -16.64
CA ARG A 61 -19.30 -40.29 -16.05
C ARG A 61 -18.88 -39.28 -17.10
N PHE A 62 -18.30 -39.75 -18.20
CA PHE A 62 -17.88 -38.90 -19.33
C PHE A 62 -19.08 -38.17 -19.95
N LYS A 63 -20.22 -38.85 -20.17
CA LYS A 63 -21.49 -38.24 -20.58
C LYS A 63 -21.87 -37.07 -19.67
N ARG A 64 -21.83 -37.27 -18.35
CA ARG A 64 -22.21 -36.23 -17.40
C ARG A 64 -21.26 -35.03 -17.47
N MET A 65 -19.96 -35.26 -17.64
CA MET A 65 -18.98 -34.20 -17.86
C MET A 65 -19.20 -33.48 -19.21
N LEU A 66 -19.53 -34.20 -20.29
CA LEU A 66 -19.87 -33.61 -21.58
C LEU A 66 -21.07 -32.68 -21.49
N HIS A 67 -22.11 -33.09 -20.76
CA HIS A 67 -23.28 -32.25 -20.55
C HIS A 67 -22.91 -30.94 -19.83
N LEU A 68 -22.17 -31.03 -18.73
CA LEU A 68 -21.69 -29.86 -17.99
C LEU A 68 -20.73 -28.98 -18.82
N ALA A 69 -19.88 -29.59 -19.65
CA ALA A 69 -18.99 -28.87 -20.56
C ALA A 69 -19.82 -28.03 -21.54
N ASN A 70 -20.84 -28.63 -22.17
CA ASN A 70 -21.72 -27.94 -23.11
C ASN A 70 -22.54 -26.79 -22.49
N GLU A 71 -22.78 -26.82 -21.17
CA GLU A 71 -23.49 -25.75 -20.46
C GLU A 71 -22.61 -24.55 -20.11
N HIS A 72 -21.30 -24.77 -19.89
CA HIS A 72 -20.42 -23.79 -19.26
C HIS A 72 -19.17 -23.41 -20.06
N LEU A 73 -18.85 -24.16 -21.11
CA LEU A 73 -17.67 -23.94 -21.94
C LEU A 73 -18.07 -23.54 -23.35
N GLU A 74 -17.19 -22.78 -24.00
CA GLU A 74 -17.34 -22.42 -25.41
C GLU A 74 -17.18 -23.64 -26.32
N GLU A 75 -17.75 -23.57 -27.52
CA GLU A 75 -17.83 -24.67 -28.49
C GLU A 75 -16.45 -25.29 -28.79
N GLU A 76 -15.41 -24.47 -28.92
CA GLU A 76 -14.04 -24.93 -29.16
C GLU A 76 -13.54 -25.86 -28.03
N HIS A 77 -13.73 -25.46 -26.78
CA HIS A 77 -13.32 -26.22 -25.60
C HIS A 77 -14.14 -27.50 -25.44
N CYS A 78 -15.45 -27.43 -25.71
CA CYS A 78 -16.32 -28.61 -25.75
C CYS A 78 -15.86 -29.63 -26.79
N ASN A 79 -15.50 -29.17 -27.99
CA ASN A 79 -15.01 -30.02 -29.07
C ASN A 79 -13.70 -30.71 -28.68
N ARG A 80 -12.73 -29.98 -28.13
CA ARG A 80 -11.47 -30.56 -27.61
C ARG A 80 -11.73 -31.58 -26.49
N PHE A 81 -12.62 -31.26 -25.56
CA PHE A 81 -13.01 -32.18 -24.48
C PHE A 81 -13.69 -33.45 -25.01
N MET A 82 -14.52 -33.34 -26.05
CA MET A 82 -15.15 -34.48 -26.70
C MET A 82 -14.14 -35.39 -27.40
N LEU A 83 -13.18 -34.82 -28.13
CA LEU A 83 -12.13 -35.56 -28.84
C LEU A 83 -11.23 -36.36 -27.88
N MET A 84 -10.91 -35.79 -26.72
CA MET A 84 -10.16 -36.45 -25.64
C MET A 84 -10.82 -37.75 -25.14
N GLY A 85 -12.15 -37.86 -25.24
CA GLY A 85 -12.89 -39.05 -24.82
C GLY A 85 -12.65 -39.42 -23.34
N LEU A 86 -12.54 -40.71 -23.05
CA LEU A 86 -12.32 -41.24 -21.71
C LEU A 86 -10.95 -40.87 -21.11
N LYS A 87 -9.99 -40.35 -21.91
CA LYS A 87 -8.73 -39.83 -21.37
C LYS A 87 -8.95 -38.61 -20.49
N SER A 88 -10.04 -37.87 -20.71
CA SER A 88 -10.41 -36.65 -19.96
C SER A 88 -10.91 -36.90 -18.53
N LEU A 89 -11.22 -38.15 -18.15
CA LEU A 89 -11.79 -38.49 -16.84
C LEU A 89 -11.04 -37.95 -15.61
N PRO A 90 -9.69 -37.80 -15.61
CA PRO A 90 -8.98 -37.12 -14.52
C PRO A 90 -9.47 -35.69 -14.23
N LEU A 91 -10.07 -35.00 -15.21
CA LEU A 91 -10.66 -33.67 -15.03
C LEU A 91 -11.94 -33.67 -14.17
N ALA A 92 -12.50 -34.83 -13.83
CA ALA A 92 -13.76 -34.92 -13.08
C ALA A 92 -13.78 -34.11 -11.77
N GLN A 93 -12.63 -33.95 -11.12
CA GLN A 93 -12.51 -33.14 -9.91
C GLN A 93 -12.79 -31.64 -10.15
N PHE A 94 -12.43 -31.12 -11.33
CA PHE A 94 -12.66 -29.73 -11.70
C PHE A 94 -14.15 -29.47 -11.94
N PHE A 95 -14.82 -30.38 -12.66
CA PHE A 95 -16.28 -30.34 -12.85
C PHE A 95 -17.02 -30.39 -11.51
N LYS A 96 -16.59 -31.25 -10.58
CA LYS A 96 -17.19 -31.34 -9.24
C LYS A 96 -17.05 -30.04 -8.44
N LYS A 97 -15.93 -29.33 -8.61
CA LYS A 97 -15.66 -28.04 -7.95
C LYS A 97 -16.18 -26.83 -8.73
N ALA A 98 -16.81 -27.05 -9.89
CA ALA A 98 -17.17 -25.99 -10.84
C ALA A 98 -15.99 -25.08 -11.24
N ASP A 99 -14.79 -25.65 -11.32
CA ASP A 99 -13.55 -24.92 -11.67
C ASP A 99 -13.37 -24.85 -13.20
N TRP A 100 -14.24 -24.06 -13.83
CA TRP A 100 -14.28 -23.89 -15.28
C TRP A 100 -13.01 -23.24 -15.82
N ALA A 101 -12.45 -22.27 -15.10
CA ALA A 101 -11.20 -21.62 -15.48
C ALA A 101 -10.03 -22.63 -15.55
N GLY A 102 -9.94 -23.55 -14.58
CA GLY A 102 -8.94 -24.61 -14.62
C GLY A 102 -9.15 -25.59 -15.77
N ILE A 103 -10.41 -25.90 -16.10
CA ILE A 103 -10.74 -26.74 -17.26
C ILE A 103 -10.32 -26.05 -18.56
N ILE A 104 -10.66 -24.77 -18.74
CA ILE A 104 -10.30 -23.98 -19.93
C ILE A 104 -8.78 -23.90 -20.08
N GLU A 105 -8.04 -23.65 -18.99
CA GLU A 105 -6.58 -23.55 -19.02
C GLU A 105 -5.93 -24.86 -19.48
N ILE A 106 -6.42 -26.01 -18.99
CA ILE A 106 -5.94 -27.32 -19.45
C ILE A 106 -6.35 -27.57 -20.89
N LEU A 107 -7.63 -27.36 -21.24
CA LEU A 107 -8.14 -27.62 -22.59
C LEU A 107 -7.50 -26.73 -23.67
N SER A 108 -6.95 -25.58 -23.27
CA SER A 108 -6.23 -24.67 -24.18
C SER A 108 -4.96 -25.29 -24.77
N VAL A 109 -4.36 -26.28 -24.10
CA VAL A 109 -3.05 -26.86 -24.47
C VAL A 109 -3.10 -28.34 -24.84
N VAL A 110 -4.20 -29.04 -24.56
CA VAL A 110 -4.36 -30.46 -24.93
C VAL A 110 -4.82 -30.64 -26.36
N THR A 111 -4.47 -31.78 -26.92
CA THR A 111 -4.88 -32.27 -28.25
C THR A 111 -5.46 -33.69 -28.14
N GLU A 112 -5.98 -34.26 -29.23
CA GLU A 112 -6.54 -35.62 -29.21
C GLU A 112 -5.49 -36.71 -28.93
N GLU A 113 -4.23 -36.43 -29.26
CA GLU A 113 -3.09 -37.31 -29.02
C GLU A 113 -2.68 -37.31 -27.55
N THR A 114 -2.97 -36.24 -26.80
CA THR A 114 -2.58 -36.09 -25.39
C THR A 114 -2.96 -37.34 -24.60
N THR A 115 -1.98 -37.89 -23.90
CA THR A 115 -2.14 -39.11 -23.10
C THR A 115 -2.73 -38.78 -21.73
N ARG A 116 -3.18 -39.82 -21.02
CA ARG A 116 -3.72 -39.66 -19.67
C ARG A 116 -2.65 -39.20 -18.66
N ASP A 117 -1.41 -39.64 -18.85
CA ASP A 117 -0.30 -39.30 -17.97
C ASP A 117 0.15 -37.85 -18.20
N GLU A 118 0.24 -37.40 -19.45
CA GLU A 118 0.48 -35.98 -19.79
C GLU A 118 -0.63 -35.08 -19.24
N LEU A 119 -1.89 -35.50 -19.34
CA LEU A 119 -3.00 -34.76 -18.73
C LEU A 119 -2.85 -34.65 -17.21
N GLN A 120 -2.37 -35.70 -16.54
CA GLN A 120 -2.13 -35.65 -15.10
C GLN A 120 -0.98 -34.69 -14.74
N ILE A 121 0.06 -34.61 -15.57
CA ILE A 121 1.14 -33.63 -15.43
C ILE A 121 0.59 -32.20 -15.54
N LEU A 122 -0.29 -31.92 -16.51
CA LEU A 122 -0.92 -30.61 -16.67
C LEU A 122 -1.78 -30.23 -15.45
N ILE A 123 -2.57 -31.18 -14.92
CA ILE A 123 -3.38 -30.98 -13.71
C ILE A 123 -2.49 -30.62 -12.52
N ASN A 124 -1.39 -31.35 -12.33
CA ASN A 124 -0.45 -31.11 -11.23
C ASN A 124 0.25 -29.75 -11.40
N GLY A 125 0.70 -29.43 -12.62
CA GLY A 125 1.31 -28.14 -12.93
C GLY A 125 0.38 -26.95 -12.68
N LEU A 126 -0.91 -27.09 -12.99
CA LEU A 126 -1.91 -26.05 -12.67
C LEU A 126 -2.08 -25.87 -11.15
N ALA A 127 -2.09 -26.96 -10.38
CA ALA A 127 -2.18 -26.89 -8.94
C ALA A 127 -0.93 -26.21 -8.32
N GLU A 128 0.26 -26.57 -8.80
CA GLU A 128 1.53 -25.95 -8.38
C GLU A 128 1.57 -24.45 -8.74
N LYS A 129 1.16 -24.07 -9.95
CA LYS A 129 1.03 -22.67 -10.38
C LYS A 129 0.13 -21.90 -9.40
N ARG A 130 -1.07 -22.41 -9.12
CA ARG A 130 -2.03 -21.74 -8.23
C ARG A 130 -1.49 -21.60 -6.80
N LYS A 131 -0.84 -22.65 -6.28
CA LYS A 131 -0.19 -22.61 -4.97
C LYS A 131 0.88 -21.53 -4.92
N ARG A 132 1.76 -21.48 -5.93
CA ARG A 132 2.83 -20.47 -6.03
C ARG A 132 2.27 -19.04 -6.08
N ILE A 133 1.21 -18.80 -6.84
CA ILE A 133 0.56 -17.48 -6.91
C ILE A 133 -0.11 -17.12 -5.58
N ALA A 134 -0.75 -18.07 -4.90
CA ALA A 134 -1.35 -17.83 -3.58
C ALA A 134 -0.29 -17.47 -2.53
N GLU A 135 0.81 -18.23 -2.47
CA GLU A 135 1.95 -17.94 -1.58
C GLU A 135 2.58 -16.57 -1.90
N PHE A 136 2.66 -16.19 -3.17
CA PHE A 136 3.11 -14.85 -3.55
C PHE A 136 2.19 -13.76 -3.00
N LYS A 137 0.87 -13.92 -3.12
CA LYS A 137 -0.11 -12.93 -2.65
C LYS A 137 0.01 -12.70 -1.15
N GLU A 138 0.08 -13.77 -0.36
CA GLU A 138 0.23 -13.70 1.10
C GLU A 138 1.55 -13.03 1.52
N ASN A 139 2.66 -13.38 0.86
CA ASN A 139 3.95 -12.77 1.19
C ASN A 139 4.07 -11.33 0.70
N ALA A 140 3.43 -10.98 -0.43
CA ALA A 140 3.43 -9.63 -0.96
C ALA A 140 2.71 -8.66 -0.02
N ASP A 141 1.60 -9.08 0.61
CA ASP A 141 0.88 -8.26 1.59
C ASP A 141 1.78 -7.86 2.78
N LEU A 142 2.56 -8.82 3.31
CA LEU A 142 3.50 -8.55 4.42
C LEU A 142 4.61 -7.58 4.00
N ILE A 143 5.19 -7.77 2.81
CA ILE A 143 6.25 -6.91 2.29
C ILE A 143 5.75 -5.49 2.01
N LEU A 144 4.52 -5.35 1.50
CA LEU A 144 3.91 -4.05 1.28
C LEU A 144 3.68 -3.31 2.60
N LEU A 145 3.25 -4.00 3.65
CA LEU A 145 3.12 -3.43 5.00
C LEU A 145 4.49 -2.97 5.55
N ASP A 146 5.54 -3.76 5.37
CA ASP A 146 6.90 -3.39 5.79
C ASP A 146 7.44 -2.18 5.02
N LEU A 147 7.11 -2.06 3.72
CA LEU A 147 7.42 -0.87 2.93
C LEU A 147 6.71 0.37 3.48
N GLU A 148 5.41 0.27 3.76
CA GLU A 148 4.63 1.39 4.32
C GLU A 148 5.19 1.87 5.66
N ASN A 149 5.48 0.93 6.58
CA ASN A 149 6.09 1.24 7.88
C ASN A 149 7.47 1.90 7.74
N THR A 150 8.29 1.41 6.80
CA THR A 150 9.61 1.97 6.54
C THR A 150 9.52 3.38 5.93
N ASP A 151 8.56 3.60 5.03
CA ASP A 151 8.30 4.92 4.44
C ASP A 151 7.81 5.92 5.50
N GLN A 152 7.02 5.48 6.47
CA GLN A 152 6.61 6.32 7.60
C GLN A 152 7.80 6.73 8.47
N LEU A 153 8.62 5.76 8.87
CA LEU A 153 9.81 6.05 9.66
C LEU A 153 10.77 6.99 8.93
N LEU A 154 10.90 6.85 7.60
CA LEU A 154 11.70 7.74 6.78
C LEU A 154 11.18 9.18 6.85
N ARG A 155 9.86 9.39 6.71
CA ARG A 155 9.23 10.71 6.79
C ARG A 155 9.44 11.37 8.15
N GLU A 156 9.23 10.63 9.23
CA GLU A 156 9.43 11.13 10.60
C GLU A 156 10.87 11.64 10.80
N LYS A 157 11.85 10.87 10.31
CA LYS A 157 13.27 11.25 10.37
C LYS A 157 13.64 12.40 9.43
N GLU A 158 13.02 12.51 8.26
CA GLU A 158 13.23 13.64 7.35
C GLU A 158 12.70 14.95 7.94
N MET A 159 11.55 14.89 8.63
CA MET A 159 11.00 16.03 9.37
C MET A 159 11.89 16.44 10.54
N GLU A 160 12.38 15.46 11.33
CA GLU A 160 13.35 15.71 12.40
C GLU A 160 14.61 16.42 11.86
N PHE A 161 15.14 15.93 10.74
CA PHE A 161 16.29 16.52 10.08
C PHE A 161 16.04 17.98 9.65
N LEU A 162 14.88 18.25 9.05
CA LEU A 162 14.52 19.59 8.57
C LEU A 162 14.37 20.58 9.74
N GLN A 163 13.72 20.16 10.83
CA GLN A 163 13.56 20.97 12.04
C GLN A 163 14.92 21.30 12.68
N LEU A 164 15.80 20.30 12.81
CA LEU A 164 17.15 20.49 13.33
C LEU A 164 17.96 21.45 12.46
N LYS A 165 17.87 21.30 11.13
CA LYS A 165 18.54 22.19 10.18
C LYS A 165 18.04 23.63 10.31
N LYS A 166 16.71 23.84 10.39
CA LYS A 166 16.11 25.17 10.55
C LYS A 166 16.51 25.81 11.88
N ALA A 167 16.42 25.08 12.98
CA ALA A 167 16.86 25.56 14.30
C ALA A 167 18.36 25.92 14.29
N MET A 168 19.16 25.21 13.49
CA MET A 168 20.57 25.54 13.31
C MET A 168 20.79 26.83 12.52
N GLU A 169 20.15 26.98 11.37
CA GLU A 169 20.28 28.17 10.53
C GLU A 169 19.85 29.44 11.28
N GLU A 170 18.74 29.36 12.03
CA GLU A 170 18.27 30.44 12.90
C GLU A 170 19.30 30.79 13.97
N LYS A 171 19.88 29.80 14.66
CA LYS A 171 20.85 30.03 15.75
C LYS A 171 22.22 30.48 15.26
N ILE A 172 22.72 29.94 14.15
CA ILE A 172 23.95 30.43 13.50
C ILE A 172 23.78 31.88 13.05
N ASN A 173 22.64 32.23 12.45
CA ASN A 173 22.37 33.61 12.05
C ASN A 173 22.20 34.55 13.25
N LEU A 174 21.61 34.08 14.35
CA LEU A 174 21.57 34.81 15.62
C LEU A 174 22.97 35.12 16.16
N PHE A 175 23.95 34.23 15.95
CA PHE A 175 25.30 34.41 16.46
C PHE A 175 26.18 35.28 15.56
N LYS A 176 26.01 35.22 14.23
CA LYS A 176 26.79 36.01 13.26
C LYS A 176 26.75 37.53 13.46
N LYS A 177 25.72 38.04 14.14
CA LYS A 177 25.61 39.48 14.48
C LYS A 177 26.57 39.92 15.59
N TYR A 178 27.22 38.98 16.29
CA TYR A 178 28.18 39.26 17.34
C TYR A 178 29.61 39.07 16.83
N THR A 179 30.51 39.93 17.26
CA THR A 179 31.95 39.85 16.95
C THR A 179 32.69 39.04 18.01
N GLU A 180 33.97 38.75 17.76
CA GLU A 180 34.84 38.17 18.78
C GLU A 180 35.00 39.12 20.00
N PRO A 181 35.18 38.58 21.23
CA PRO A 181 35.28 37.16 21.60
C PRO A 181 33.93 36.50 21.94
N VAL A 182 32.81 37.22 21.75
CA VAL A 182 31.46 36.75 22.10
C VAL A 182 31.02 35.65 21.14
N TYR A 183 31.31 35.81 19.85
CA TYR A 183 30.98 34.83 18.82
C TYR A 183 31.57 33.43 19.10
N SER A 184 32.89 33.33 19.29
CA SER A 184 33.55 32.06 19.60
C SER A 184 33.04 31.44 20.91
N PHE A 185 32.75 32.27 21.92
CA PHE A 185 32.19 31.77 23.18
C PHE A 185 30.82 31.12 22.98
N LEU A 186 29.89 31.78 22.26
CA LEU A 186 28.54 31.26 22.05
C LEU A 186 28.55 29.93 21.29
N ILE A 187 29.44 29.78 20.30
CA ILE A 187 29.60 28.55 19.53
C ILE A 187 30.20 27.41 20.39
N GLU A 188 31.14 27.72 21.28
CA GLU A 188 31.82 26.70 22.10
C GLU A 188 30.99 26.24 23.31
N TYR A 189 30.21 27.13 23.94
CA TYR A 189 29.56 26.87 25.23
C TYR A 189 28.06 26.58 25.14
N LEU A 190 27.41 26.86 24.00
CA LEU A 190 25.97 26.61 23.82
C LEU A 190 25.70 25.39 22.94
N GLY A 191 24.61 24.68 23.26
CA GLY A 191 24.11 23.52 22.50
C GLY A 191 22.59 23.58 22.29
N LEU A 192 22.06 22.53 21.67
CA LEU A 192 20.62 22.34 21.41
C LEU A 192 20.10 21.11 22.14
N TYR A 193 18.97 21.25 22.83
CA TYR A 193 18.21 20.12 23.38
C TYR A 193 16.71 20.37 23.22
N GLU A 194 16.00 19.46 22.55
CA GLU A 194 14.56 19.58 22.24
C GLU A 194 14.19 20.97 21.66
N GLY A 195 15.04 21.51 20.78
CA GLY A 195 14.88 22.84 20.18
C GLY A 195 15.29 24.02 21.08
N LYS A 196 15.54 23.82 22.37
CA LYS A 196 15.93 24.86 23.34
C LYS A 196 17.44 25.01 23.44
N LEU A 197 17.90 26.20 23.89
CA LEU A 197 19.32 26.46 24.13
C LEU A 197 19.73 25.92 25.50
N VAL A 198 20.88 25.26 25.54
CA VAL A 198 21.47 24.73 26.78
C VAL A 198 22.95 25.07 26.87
N LEU A 199 23.51 25.07 28.09
CA LEU A 199 24.95 25.12 28.29
C LEU A 199 25.57 23.74 28.02
N ALA A 200 26.18 23.57 26.84
CA ALA A 200 26.90 22.35 26.48
C ALA A 200 28.20 22.17 27.29
N LYS A 201 28.73 23.28 27.82
CA LYS A 201 29.94 23.31 28.65
C LYS A 201 29.69 24.20 29.87
N ARG A 202 30.22 23.82 31.04
CA ARG A 202 30.20 24.68 32.24
C ARG A 202 30.88 26.00 31.93
N VAL A 203 30.45 27.03 32.64
CA VAL A 203 31.06 28.36 32.58
C VAL A 203 31.71 28.66 33.92
N ASN A 204 32.42 29.78 34.06
CA ASN A 204 33.05 30.12 35.34
C ASN A 204 32.06 29.98 36.52
N ALA A 205 32.48 29.37 37.64
CA ALA A 205 31.56 29.00 38.72
C ALA A 205 30.85 30.21 39.38
N ASN A 206 31.54 31.35 39.50
CA ASN A 206 30.96 32.57 40.06
C ASN A 206 29.98 33.20 39.08
N TRP A 207 30.36 33.27 37.81
CA TRP A 207 29.49 33.78 36.76
C TRP A 207 28.23 32.92 36.60
N GLN A 208 28.36 31.59 36.62
CA GLN A 208 27.24 30.66 36.60
C GLN A 208 26.26 30.91 37.75
N ARG A 209 26.77 31.16 38.97
CA ARG A 209 25.92 31.50 40.12
C ARG A 209 25.15 32.80 39.88
N ASP A 210 25.81 33.80 39.31
CA ASP A 210 25.20 35.10 39.02
C ASP A 210 24.10 34.98 37.95
N LEU A 211 24.36 34.21 36.89
CA LEU A 211 23.37 33.88 35.85
C LEU A 211 22.16 33.14 36.42
N LYS A 212 22.36 32.19 37.35
CA LYS A 212 21.27 31.51 38.06
C LYS A 212 20.44 32.48 38.90
N LYS A 213 21.10 33.35 39.66
CA LYS A 213 20.43 34.34 40.52
C LYS A 213 19.56 35.30 39.70
N LYS A 214 20.04 35.68 38.51
CA LYS A 214 19.32 36.51 37.53
C LYS A 214 18.28 35.74 36.71
N ARG A 215 18.11 34.43 36.94
CA ARG A 215 17.21 33.52 36.18
C ARG A 215 17.47 33.50 34.67
N ILE A 216 18.70 33.79 34.26
CA ILE A 216 19.12 33.71 32.85
C ILE A 216 19.29 32.24 32.43
N ILE A 217 19.75 31.40 33.36
CA ILE A 217 19.84 29.96 33.19
C ILE A 217 19.08 29.23 34.30
N VAL A 218 18.50 28.08 33.96
CA VAL A 218 17.78 27.20 34.89
C VAL A 218 18.35 25.79 34.78
N TYR A 219 18.59 25.16 35.93
CA TYR A 219 19.07 23.78 35.96
C TYR A 219 17.88 22.82 35.86
N ASP A 220 18.03 21.80 35.04
CA ASP A 220 17.08 20.69 34.93
C ASP A 220 17.71 19.44 35.55
N GLU A 221 17.00 18.81 36.47
CA GLU A 221 17.49 17.66 37.23
C GLU A 221 17.42 16.35 36.44
N GLU A 222 16.44 16.22 35.54
CA GLU A 222 16.26 15.02 34.71
C GLU A 222 17.28 14.99 33.56
N ALA A 223 17.42 16.13 32.87
CA ALA A 223 18.36 16.32 31.78
C ALA A 223 19.78 16.69 32.26
N TYR A 224 19.99 16.85 33.57
CA TYR A 224 21.27 17.16 34.25
C TYR A 224 22.10 18.28 33.56
N VAL A 225 21.41 19.29 33.01
CA VAL A 225 21.98 20.39 32.21
C VAL A 225 21.33 21.73 32.56
N TYR A 226 21.99 22.83 32.21
CA TYR A 226 21.41 24.18 32.34
C TYR A 226 20.76 24.61 31.03
N PHE A 227 19.47 24.89 31.08
CA PHE A 227 18.74 25.57 30.01
C PHE A 227 18.96 27.07 30.07
N LEU A 228 19.13 27.67 28.89
CA LEU A 228 19.21 29.10 28.71
C LEU A 228 17.80 29.65 28.46
N ILE A 229 17.29 30.43 29.41
CA ILE A 229 15.92 30.95 29.40
C ILE A 229 15.86 32.33 28.73
N ASP A 230 16.90 33.16 28.93
CA ASP A 230 17.00 34.48 28.30
C ASP A 230 18.34 34.64 27.56
N PHE A 231 18.29 34.51 26.23
CA PHE A 231 19.48 34.62 25.39
C PHE A 231 20.05 36.04 25.35
N ASN A 232 19.21 37.08 25.31
CA ASN A 232 19.69 38.44 25.17
C ASN A 232 20.37 38.89 26.46
N ALA A 233 19.75 38.64 27.61
CA ALA A 233 20.34 38.94 28.91
C ALA A 233 21.65 38.16 29.15
N PHE A 234 21.74 36.92 28.66
CA PHE A 234 22.98 36.15 28.73
C PHE A 234 24.11 36.79 27.92
N VAL A 235 23.83 37.21 26.68
CA VAL A 235 24.83 37.86 25.84
C VAL A 235 25.26 39.21 26.43
N ASP A 236 24.32 39.98 26.97
CA ASP A 236 24.64 41.26 27.60
C ASP A 236 25.49 41.09 28.87
N GLU A 237 25.19 40.08 29.68
CA GLU A 237 26.01 39.75 30.85
C GLU A 237 27.40 39.23 30.43
N LEU A 238 27.49 38.45 29.36
CA LEU A 238 28.76 37.98 28.79
C LEU A 238 29.62 39.16 28.31
N LYS A 239 29.04 40.08 27.54
CA LYS A 239 29.71 41.31 27.09
C LYS A 239 30.16 42.16 28.28
N SER A 240 29.27 42.38 29.25
CA SER A 240 29.57 43.16 30.45
C SER A 240 30.68 42.53 31.27
N SER A 241 30.67 41.20 31.44
CA SER A 241 31.73 40.47 32.15
C SER A 241 33.06 40.59 31.43
N HIS A 242 33.06 40.45 30.10
CA HIS A 242 34.27 40.63 29.29
C HIS A 242 34.83 42.06 29.39
N GLN A 243 33.99 43.09 29.24
CA GLN A 243 34.39 44.50 29.36
C GLN A 243 34.94 44.85 30.74
N ARG A 244 34.41 44.23 31.80
CA ARG A 244 34.89 44.38 33.18
C ARG A 244 36.12 43.53 33.50
N GLY A 245 36.63 42.74 32.55
CA GLY A 245 37.77 41.84 32.74
C GLY A 245 37.49 40.67 33.71
N LEU A 246 36.22 40.31 33.92
CA LEU A 246 35.84 39.20 34.78
C LEU A 246 36.02 37.86 34.06
N GLU A 247 36.41 36.81 34.79
CA GLU A 247 36.49 35.45 34.26
C GLU A 247 35.08 34.88 34.02
N TYR A 248 34.75 34.50 32.78
CA TYR A 248 33.48 33.88 32.39
C TYR A 248 33.63 32.50 31.74
N ARG A 249 34.82 32.18 31.22
CA ARG A 249 35.15 30.85 30.70
C ARG A 249 35.48 29.88 31.84
N TRP A 250 35.23 28.60 31.63
CA TRP A 250 35.56 27.55 32.59
C TRP A 250 37.07 27.46 32.80
N ASN A 251 37.51 27.52 34.06
CA ASN A 251 38.89 27.28 34.46
C ASN A 251 38.92 26.03 35.36
N PRO A 252 39.43 24.89 34.87
CA PRO A 252 39.41 23.63 35.61
C PRO A 252 40.07 23.74 37.00
N ASP A 253 41.24 24.36 37.08
CA ASP A 253 42.03 24.45 38.31
C ASP A 253 41.30 25.24 39.41
N LYS A 254 40.71 26.39 39.04
CA LYS A 254 40.04 27.28 40.00
C LYS A 254 38.59 26.86 40.26
N ASP A 255 37.85 26.50 39.22
CA ASP A 255 36.40 26.28 39.33
C ASP A 255 36.05 24.91 39.90
N ILE A 256 36.86 23.86 39.67
CA ILE A 256 36.68 22.57 40.34
C ILE A 256 36.87 22.71 41.84
N GLN A 257 37.91 23.43 42.29
CA GLN A 257 38.14 23.68 43.71
C GLN A 257 36.96 24.42 44.36
N ARG A 258 36.46 25.47 43.69
CA ARG A 258 35.29 26.23 44.14
C ARG A 258 34.04 25.36 44.23
N MET A 259 33.79 24.51 43.24
CA MET A 259 32.63 23.60 43.26
C MET A 259 32.76 22.50 44.32
N LYS A 260 33.96 21.93 44.53
CA LYS A 260 34.19 20.94 45.59
C LYS A 260 33.96 21.50 47.00
N GLN A 261 34.21 22.79 47.23
CA GLN A 261 33.92 23.44 48.51
C GLN A 261 32.41 23.56 48.79
N LEU A 262 31.58 23.66 47.75
CA LEU A 262 30.13 23.88 47.87
C LEU A 262 29.33 22.58 47.75
N THR A 263 29.77 21.69 46.87
CA THR A 263 29.14 20.40 46.58
C THR A 263 30.23 19.31 46.49
N PRO A 264 30.80 18.86 47.63
CA PRO A 264 31.91 17.91 47.68
C PRO A 264 31.64 16.55 47.01
N TRP A 265 30.36 16.17 46.88
CA TRP A 265 29.91 14.87 46.37
C TRP A 265 29.73 14.82 44.84
N VAL A 266 29.90 15.94 44.13
CA VAL A 266 29.71 16.00 42.67
C VAL A 266 31.06 15.82 41.97
N ASP A 267 31.18 14.77 41.15
CA ASP A 267 32.35 14.55 40.30
C ASP A 267 32.27 15.44 39.04
N VAL A 268 33.19 16.40 38.93
CA VAL A 268 33.21 17.42 37.87
C VAL A 268 34.35 17.14 36.89
N PRO A 269 34.06 16.93 35.59
CA PRO A 269 35.09 16.72 34.56
C PRO A 269 36.03 17.92 34.40
N GLU A 270 37.31 17.66 34.12
CA GLU A 270 38.30 18.71 33.86
C GLU A 270 37.93 19.60 32.67
N ASP A 271 37.40 19.01 31.60
CA ASP A 271 36.98 19.75 30.41
C ASP A 271 35.69 20.59 30.61
N GLY A 272 35.06 20.49 31.79
CA GLY A 272 33.88 21.24 32.17
C GLY A 272 32.59 20.77 31.49
N LYS A 273 32.62 19.73 30.66
CA LYS A 273 31.42 19.22 29.97
C LYS A 273 30.49 18.51 30.94
N TYR A 274 29.18 18.57 30.69
CA TYR A 274 28.20 17.88 31.53
C TYR A 274 28.26 16.36 31.24
N LYS A 275 28.19 15.51 32.29
CA LYS A 275 28.12 14.04 32.14
C LYS A 275 26.69 13.68 31.73
N LEU A 276 26.46 13.68 30.42
CA LEU A 276 25.17 13.45 29.79
C LEU A 276 25.33 12.42 28.67
N PRO A 277 24.24 11.78 28.20
CA PRO A 277 24.27 11.02 26.96
C PRO A 277 24.96 11.82 25.85
N SER A 278 25.72 11.17 24.97
CA SER A 278 26.56 11.81 23.94
C SER A 278 25.84 12.92 23.14
N ALA A 279 24.52 12.79 22.93
CA ALA A 279 23.65 13.77 22.29
C ALA A 279 23.67 15.20 22.89
N LEU A 280 24.03 15.37 24.17
CA LEU A 280 24.00 16.65 24.89
C LEU A 280 25.37 17.37 24.97
N ASN A 281 26.45 16.66 24.62
CA ASN A 281 27.79 17.21 24.43
C ASN A 281 28.15 17.37 22.95
N GLU A 282 27.29 16.85 22.06
CA GLU A 282 27.44 16.88 20.61
C GLU A 282 27.13 18.31 20.10
N PRO A 283 28.09 18.99 19.44
CA PRO A 283 27.81 20.22 18.72
C PRO A 283 26.68 19.97 17.71
N MET A 284 25.93 21.02 17.36
CA MET A 284 24.78 20.93 16.45
C MET A 284 25.09 20.17 15.13
N ASN A 285 26.35 20.16 14.67
CA ASN A 285 26.82 19.41 13.51
C ASN A 285 26.82 17.87 13.68
N GLU A 286 27.07 17.35 14.88
CA GLU A 286 27.12 15.92 15.16
C GLU A 286 25.70 15.30 15.24
N ALA A 287 24.73 16.04 15.81
CA ALA A 287 23.33 15.65 15.79
C ALA A 287 22.78 15.52 14.36
N ILE A 288 23.09 16.48 13.48
CA ILE A 288 22.73 16.40 12.05
C ILE A 288 23.39 15.18 11.39
N LYS A 289 24.66 14.90 11.70
CA LYS A 289 25.38 13.76 11.14
C LYS A 289 24.73 12.43 11.56
N ARG A 290 24.26 12.33 12.81
CA ARG A 290 23.53 11.16 13.33
C ARG A 290 22.23 10.93 12.58
N VAL A 291 21.34 11.92 12.53
CA VAL A 291 20.05 11.80 11.81
C VAL A 291 20.27 11.51 10.32
N LYS A 292 21.32 12.09 9.71
CA LYS A 292 21.69 11.78 8.32
C LYS A 292 22.14 10.32 8.13
N ASN A 293 22.83 9.73 9.10
CA ASN A 293 23.20 8.32 9.07
C ASN A 293 21.97 7.42 9.26
N GLU A 294 21.09 7.72 10.20
CA GLU A 294 19.82 7.00 10.40
C GLU A 294 18.94 7.04 9.13
N LEU A 295 18.81 8.22 8.51
CA LEU A 295 18.14 8.37 7.21
C LEU A 295 18.76 7.51 6.11
N LYS A 296 20.09 7.38 6.10
CA LYS A 296 20.79 6.51 5.14
C LYS A 296 20.44 5.04 5.37
N GLU A 297 20.48 4.59 6.63
CA GLU A 297 20.13 3.20 6.99
C GLU A 297 18.67 2.87 6.65
N ILE A 298 17.73 3.77 6.95
CA ILE A 298 16.31 3.59 6.60
C ILE A 298 16.12 3.50 5.08
N ARG A 299 16.80 4.37 4.31
CA ARG A 299 16.76 4.33 2.83
C ARG A 299 17.35 3.03 2.28
N GLU A 300 18.43 2.52 2.87
CA GLU A 300 19.02 1.23 2.48
C GLU A 300 18.09 0.05 2.80
N LYS A 301 17.42 0.09 3.96
CA LYS A 301 16.40 -0.89 4.33
C LYS A 301 15.22 -0.88 3.34
N ARG A 302 14.67 0.30 3.04
CA ARG A 302 13.60 0.49 2.05
C ARG A 302 13.97 -0.11 0.68
N LEU A 303 15.18 0.16 0.20
CA LEU A 303 15.68 -0.38 -1.07
C LEU A 303 15.79 -1.92 -1.04
N THR A 304 16.14 -2.49 0.12
CA THR A 304 16.23 -3.94 0.32
C THR A 304 14.86 -4.59 0.21
N ILE A 305 13.85 -4.02 0.88
CA ILE A 305 12.47 -4.52 0.82
C ILE A 305 11.90 -4.40 -0.61
N GLU A 306 12.15 -3.30 -1.32
CA GLU A 306 11.75 -3.16 -2.74
C GLU A 306 12.43 -4.23 -3.63
N LYS A 307 13.70 -4.55 -3.37
CA LYS A 307 14.42 -5.61 -4.09
C LYS A 307 13.85 -6.99 -3.80
N GLU A 308 13.45 -7.26 -2.56
CA GLU A 308 12.79 -8.51 -2.16
C GLU A 308 11.47 -8.68 -2.91
N LEU A 309 10.62 -7.65 -2.96
CA LEU A 309 9.36 -7.68 -3.72
C LEU A 309 9.61 -7.98 -5.21
N ARG A 310 10.61 -7.32 -5.81
CA ARG A 310 10.99 -7.55 -7.22
C ARG A 310 11.54 -8.96 -7.45
N ALA A 311 12.37 -9.46 -6.55
CA ALA A 311 12.94 -10.81 -6.64
C ALA A 311 11.85 -11.87 -6.51
N MET A 312 10.92 -11.66 -5.58
CA MET A 312 9.76 -12.54 -5.38
C MET A 312 8.85 -12.55 -6.60
N LYS A 313 8.56 -11.38 -7.20
CA LYS A 313 7.81 -11.28 -8.45
C LYS A 313 8.48 -12.07 -9.57
N LYS A 314 9.81 -11.91 -9.74
CA LYS A 314 10.59 -12.64 -10.76
C LYS A 314 10.60 -14.15 -10.55
N LYS A 315 10.68 -14.63 -9.30
CA LYS A 315 10.65 -16.05 -8.97
C LYS A 315 9.26 -16.68 -9.18
N THR A 316 8.21 -15.88 -9.04
CA THR A 316 6.81 -16.34 -9.11
C THR A 316 6.31 -16.43 -10.55
N VAL A 317 6.63 -15.45 -11.38
CA VAL A 317 6.08 -15.30 -12.74
C VAL A 317 6.84 -16.16 -13.74
N HIS A 318 6.15 -17.12 -14.37
CA HIS A 318 6.72 -17.98 -15.41
C HIS A 318 6.09 -17.76 -16.80
N SER A 319 5.04 -16.93 -16.89
CA SER A 319 4.36 -16.63 -18.15
C SER A 319 3.74 -15.23 -18.15
N TYR A 320 3.39 -14.73 -19.33
CA TYR A 320 2.70 -13.44 -19.48
C TYR A 320 1.36 -13.38 -18.73
N ARG A 321 0.59 -14.48 -18.73
CA ARG A 321 -0.68 -14.56 -17.99
C ARG A 321 -0.46 -14.46 -16.49
N GLU A 322 0.58 -15.11 -15.96
CA GLU A 322 0.97 -14.98 -14.55
C GLU A 322 1.46 -13.56 -14.24
N MET A 323 2.16 -12.91 -15.17
CA MET A 323 2.60 -11.53 -15.00
C MET A 323 1.41 -10.57 -14.89
N ALA A 324 0.39 -10.77 -15.73
CA ALA A 324 -0.85 -10.00 -15.69
C ALA A 324 -1.56 -10.23 -14.35
N GLU A 325 -1.81 -11.48 -13.95
CA GLU A 325 -2.50 -11.79 -12.69
C GLU A 325 -1.78 -11.22 -11.46
N VAL A 326 -0.45 -11.31 -11.41
CA VAL A 326 0.37 -10.75 -10.33
C VAL A 326 0.32 -9.22 -10.33
N SER A 327 0.33 -8.59 -11.51
CA SER A 327 0.28 -7.13 -11.61
C SER A 327 -1.12 -6.59 -11.30
N ASP A 328 -2.17 -7.31 -11.71
CA ASP A 328 -3.56 -7.03 -11.37
C ASP A 328 -3.82 -7.20 -9.89
N PHE A 329 -3.21 -8.18 -9.23
CA PHE A 329 -3.29 -8.31 -7.77
C PHE A 329 -2.72 -7.07 -7.07
N LEU A 330 -1.52 -6.62 -7.49
CA LEU A 330 -0.90 -5.40 -6.97
C LEU A 330 -1.75 -4.15 -7.27
N SER A 331 -2.45 -4.09 -8.41
CA SER A 331 -3.38 -3.00 -8.72
C SER A 331 -4.69 -3.10 -7.93
N THR A 332 -5.18 -4.31 -7.63
CA THR A 332 -6.40 -4.56 -6.86
C THR A 332 -6.26 -4.07 -5.42
N ILE A 333 -5.06 -4.19 -4.83
CA ILE A 333 -4.74 -3.61 -3.53
C ILE A 333 -4.93 -2.09 -3.56
N ASN A 334 -4.42 -1.42 -4.60
CA ASN A 334 -4.60 0.02 -4.77
C ASN A 334 -6.09 0.38 -4.97
N LEU A 335 -6.84 -0.41 -5.75
CA LEU A 335 -8.29 -0.21 -5.94
C LEU A 335 -9.08 -0.36 -4.65
N LYS A 336 -8.71 -1.33 -3.80
CA LYS A 336 -9.36 -1.51 -2.49
C LYS A 336 -9.08 -0.31 -1.58
N ARG A 337 -7.82 0.12 -1.50
CA ARG A 337 -7.41 1.30 -0.74
C ARG A 337 -8.12 2.57 -1.23
N HIS A 338 -8.26 2.74 -2.55
CA HIS A 338 -9.02 3.84 -3.15
C HIS A 338 -10.49 3.83 -2.72
N LYS A 339 -11.16 2.67 -2.79
CA LYS A 339 -12.56 2.53 -2.35
C LYS A 339 -12.73 2.81 -0.85
N ASP A 340 -11.82 2.31 -0.01
CA ASP A 340 -11.87 2.56 1.44
C ASP A 340 -11.77 4.06 1.76
N LEU A 341 -10.89 4.79 1.06
CA LEU A 341 -10.78 6.25 1.18
C LEU A 341 -12.04 6.97 0.67
N GLN A 342 -12.57 6.54 -0.48
CA GLN A 342 -13.80 7.09 -1.06
C GLN A 342 -14.98 6.94 -0.09
N ASP A 343 -15.15 5.76 0.51
CA ASP A 343 -16.20 5.48 1.50
C ASP A 343 -16.07 6.35 2.75
N LYS A 344 -14.85 6.58 3.24
CA LYS A 344 -14.59 7.47 4.38
C LYS A 344 -14.94 8.91 4.07
N ALA A 345 -14.62 9.39 2.87
CA ALA A 345 -14.98 10.73 2.42
C ALA A 345 -16.49 10.93 2.26
N LEU A 346 -17.18 9.97 1.64
CA LEU A 346 -18.64 10.00 1.53
C LEU A 346 -19.32 10.10 2.91
N LYS A 347 -18.86 9.31 3.89
CA LYS A 347 -19.35 9.37 5.27
C LYS A 347 -19.06 10.72 5.92
N TRP A 348 -17.85 11.25 5.75
CA TRP A 348 -17.43 12.53 6.31
C TRP A 348 -18.25 13.71 5.75
N LEU A 349 -18.53 13.69 4.45
CA LEU A 349 -19.35 14.67 3.74
C LEU A 349 -20.81 14.61 4.19
N HIS A 350 -21.38 13.41 4.26
CA HIS A 350 -22.76 13.21 4.71
C HIS A 350 -22.99 13.75 6.12
N GLN A 351 -22.05 13.50 7.05
CA GLN A 351 -22.11 14.04 8.42
C GLN A 351 -22.10 15.58 8.48
N ARG A 352 -21.71 16.25 7.40
CA ARG A 352 -21.64 17.71 7.27
C ARG A 352 -22.74 18.28 6.37
N GLY A 353 -23.76 17.49 6.06
CA GLY A 353 -24.93 17.93 5.30
C GLY A 353 -24.70 18.04 3.79
N PHE A 354 -23.66 17.40 3.26
CA PHE A 354 -23.46 17.30 1.81
C PHE A 354 -24.21 16.10 1.23
N ILE A 355 -24.76 16.30 0.04
CA ILE A 355 -25.16 15.23 -0.87
C ILE A 355 -23.93 14.90 -1.72
N ALA A 356 -23.47 13.66 -1.68
CA ALA A 356 -22.24 13.24 -2.35
C ALA A 356 -22.50 12.10 -3.36
N VAL A 357 -21.77 12.15 -4.47
CA VAL A 357 -21.84 11.21 -5.58
C VAL A 357 -20.42 10.74 -5.90
N ALA A 358 -20.18 9.45 -5.72
CA ALA A 358 -18.96 8.83 -6.21
C ALA A 358 -18.99 8.68 -7.72
N GLU A 359 -17.82 8.80 -8.36
CA GLU A 359 -17.60 8.48 -9.77
C GLU A 359 -18.39 9.40 -10.72
N PHE A 360 -18.31 10.72 -10.50
CA PHE A 360 -19.13 11.72 -11.17
C PHE A 360 -18.47 12.31 -12.42
N THR A 361 -19.16 12.30 -13.56
CA THR A 361 -18.65 12.88 -14.81
C THR A 361 -18.92 14.38 -14.88
N LEU A 362 -17.85 15.17 -14.99
CA LEU A 362 -17.86 16.63 -15.13
C LEU A 362 -18.12 17.06 -16.59
N PRO A 363 -18.51 18.32 -16.86
CA PRO A 363 -18.78 18.82 -18.21
C PRO A 363 -17.62 18.70 -19.21
N ASN A 364 -16.38 18.64 -18.73
CA ASN A 364 -15.19 18.38 -19.55
C ASN A 364 -15.01 16.90 -19.94
N GLY A 365 -15.95 16.02 -19.58
CA GLY A 365 -15.91 14.58 -19.85
C GLY A 365 -15.01 13.79 -18.88
N LYS A 366 -14.34 14.45 -17.95
CA LYS A 366 -13.53 13.77 -16.92
C LYS A 366 -14.39 13.31 -15.76
N LYS A 367 -13.85 12.39 -14.97
CA LYS A 367 -14.56 11.77 -13.87
C LYS A 367 -13.89 12.16 -12.55
N ALA A 368 -14.61 12.88 -11.71
CA ALA A 368 -14.21 13.15 -10.34
C ALA A 368 -14.53 11.93 -9.46
N ASP A 369 -13.60 11.57 -8.57
CA ASP A 369 -13.81 10.44 -7.67
C ASP A 369 -14.99 10.67 -6.74
N ILE A 370 -15.13 11.90 -6.21
CA ILE A 370 -16.31 12.31 -5.47
C ILE A 370 -16.68 13.75 -5.83
N PHE A 371 -17.93 13.93 -6.22
CA PHE A 371 -18.58 15.22 -6.35
C PHE A 371 -19.60 15.38 -5.23
N ALA A 372 -19.59 16.49 -4.52
CA ALA A 372 -20.52 16.75 -3.44
C ALA A 372 -21.04 18.19 -3.47
N TYR A 373 -22.28 18.38 -3.02
CA TYR A 373 -22.87 19.71 -2.93
C TYR A 373 -23.81 19.80 -1.72
N ASN A 374 -23.98 21.03 -1.24
CA ASN A 374 -25.02 21.40 -0.28
C ASN A 374 -25.66 22.73 -0.73
N GLU A 375 -26.44 23.37 0.14
CA GLU A 375 -27.10 24.64 -0.20
C GLU A 375 -26.13 25.79 -0.49
N SER A 376 -24.91 25.74 0.06
CA SER A 376 -23.96 26.85 0.01
C SER A 376 -22.81 26.65 -0.97
N GLN A 377 -22.41 25.41 -1.26
CA GLN A 377 -21.19 25.14 -2.01
C GLN A 377 -21.15 23.75 -2.67
N ILE A 378 -20.21 23.63 -3.61
CA ILE A 378 -19.82 22.39 -4.30
C ILE A 378 -18.40 22.06 -3.87
N VAL A 379 -18.17 20.79 -3.54
CA VAL A 379 -16.87 20.25 -3.14
C VAL A 379 -16.52 19.07 -4.03
N ILE A 380 -15.27 19.00 -4.50
CA ILE A 380 -14.74 17.82 -5.18
C ILE A 380 -13.63 17.20 -4.34
N PHE A 381 -13.68 15.88 -4.19
CA PHE A 381 -12.54 15.09 -3.70
C PHE A 381 -11.96 14.28 -4.84
N ASP A 382 -10.63 14.29 -4.92
CA ASP A 382 -9.83 13.45 -5.82
C ASP A 382 -8.95 12.54 -4.96
N VAL A 383 -9.12 11.23 -5.11
CA VAL A 383 -8.54 10.21 -4.25
C VAL A 383 -7.27 9.65 -4.90
N LYS A 384 -6.16 9.67 -4.17
CA LYS A 384 -4.91 9.05 -4.63
C LYS A 384 -4.46 7.99 -3.65
N ALA A 385 -4.58 6.73 -4.05
CA ALA A 385 -4.28 5.57 -3.20
C ALA A 385 -2.80 5.16 -3.28
N SER A 386 -2.09 5.59 -4.33
CA SER A 386 -0.68 5.30 -4.52
C SER A 386 0.12 6.53 -4.96
N LYS A 387 1.44 6.47 -4.74
CA LYS A 387 2.38 7.47 -5.30
C LYS A 387 2.34 7.52 -6.82
N GLY A 388 2.04 6.38 -7.48
CA GLY A 388 1.89 6.31 -8.93
C GLY A 388 0.73 7.18 -9.43
N ASP A 389 -0.39 7.17 -8.70
CA ASP A 389 -1.58 7.98 -9.02
C ASP A 389 -1.26 9.47 -8.91
N LEU A 390 -0.57 9.88 -7.83
CA LEU A 390 -0.15 11.27 -7.60
C LEU A 390 0.78 11.83 -8.69
N VAL A 391 1.73 11.00 -9.17
CA VAL A 391 2.77 11.46 -10.11
C VAL A 391 2.27 11.46 -11.56
N THR A 392 1.43 10.50 -11.92
CA THR A 392 0.95 10.33 -13.30
C THR A 392 -0.30 11.16 -13.58
N ASP A 393 -1.17 11.35 -12.59
CA ASP A 393 -2.35 12.17 -12.75
C ASP A 393 -2.03 13.65 -12.60
N LYS A 394 -1.82 14.31 -13.74
CA LYS A 394 -1.63 15.77 -13.82
C LYS A 394 -2.91 16.51 -14.21
N GLN A 395 -4.01 15.77 -14.34
CA GLN A 395 -5.22 16.20 -15.01
C GLN A 395 -6.34 16.62 -14.05
N TRP A 396 -6.14 16.38 -12.75
CA TRP A 396 -7.05 16.78 -11.67
C TRP A 396 -7.28 18.30 -11.59
N THR A 397 -6.33 19.11 -12.03
CA THR A 397 -6.48 20.59 -12.05
C THR A 397 -7.63 21.05 -12.97
N ASP A 398 -8.06 20.21 -13.91
CA ASP A 398 -9.20 20.49 -14.77
C ASP A 398 -10.54 20.35 -14.02
N TYR A 399 -10.54 19.92 -12.76
CA TYR A 399 -11.73 19.84 -11.90
C TYR A 399 -12.01 21.17 -11.18
N LEU A 400 -10.98 22.03 -11.07
CA LEU A 400 -11.00 23.26 -10.28
C LEU A 400 -12.10 24.27 -10.67
N PRO A 401 -12.48 24.44 -11.95
CA PRO A 401 -13.58 25.34 -12.33
C PRO A 401 -14.97 24.85 -11.87
N TYR A 402 -15.10 23.57 -11.52
CA TYR A 402 -16.39 22.93 -11.23
C TYR A 402 -16.69 22.79 -9.73
N CYS A 403 -15.93 23.43 -8.85
CA CYS A 403 -16.12 23.36 -7.41
C CYS A 403 -15.70 24.65 -6.69
N HIS A 404 -16.29 24.89 -5.52
CA HIS A 404 -15.85 25.95 -4.60
C HIS A 404 -14.60 25.47 -3.87
N ASP A 405 -14.66 24.27 -3.27
CA ASP A 405 -13.52 23.62 -2.66
C ASP A 405 -13.10 22.36 -3.42
N PHE A 406 -11.80 22.17 -3.53
CA PHE A 406 -11.16 20.97 -4.03
C PHE A 406 -10.26 20.38 -2.94
N TYR A 407 -10.38 19.08 -2.74
CA TYR A 407 -9.57 18.34 -1.78
C TYR A 407 -8.90 17.16 -2.44
N LEU A 408 -7.58 17.11 -2.34
CA LEU A 408 -6.85 15.88 -2.61
C LEU A 408 -6.90 15.00 -1.35
N LEU A 409 -7.41 13.77 -1.48
CA LEU A 409 -7.50 12.81 -0.38
C LEU A 409 -6.51 11.68 -0.56
N THR A 410 -5.66 11.49 0.44
CA THR A 410 -4.65 10.45 0.43
C THR A 410 -4.61 9.63 1.72
N PRO A 411 -4.06 8.42 1.68
CA PRO A 411 -3.66 7.73 2.89
C PRO A 411 -2.49 8.47 3.57
N PRO A 412 -2.25 8.23 4.87
CA PRO A 412 -1.26 8.99 5.65
C PRO A 412 0.17 8.83 5.15
N ASP A 413 0.49 7.74 4.46
CA ASP A 413 1.79 7.55 3.82
C ASP A 413 2.06 8.46 2.62
N LEU A 414 1.03 9.08 2.05
CA LEU A 414 1.16 9.94 0.88
C LEU A 414 0.98 11.43 1.19
N GLU A 415 0.78 11.80 2.46
CA GLU A 415 0.53 13.19 2.91
C GLU A 415 1.57 14.20 2.39
N ALA A 416 2.85 13.89 2.52
CA ALA A 416 3.93 14.80 2.12
C ALA A 416 3.97 14.99 0.59
N VAL A 417 3.82 13.90 -0.16
CA VAL A 417 3.82 13.94 -1.64
C VAL A 417 2.60 14.69 -2.16
N ALA A 418 1.43 14.48 -1.54
CA ALA A 418 0.23 15.25 -1.80
C ALA A 418 0.44 16.74 -1.53
N SER A 419 1.06 17.09 -0.39
CA SER A 419 1.37 18.47 -0.01
C SER A 419 2.23 19.17 -1.06
N GLU A 420 3.26 18.49 -1.56
CA GLU A 420 4.12 19.00 -2.64
C GLU A 420 3.34 19.20 -3.95
N THR A 421 2.43 18.26 -4.27
CA THR A 421 1.64 18.27 -5.51
C THR A 421 0.67 19.44 -5.58
N ILE A 422 0.14 19.89 -4.44
CA ILE A 422 -0.83 21.00 -4.36
C ILE A 422 -0.22 22.32 -3.87
N ASN A 423 1.10 22.35 -3.62
CA ASN A 423 1.75 23.49 -2.96
C ASN A 423 1.61 24.78 -3.77
N ASP A 424 1.58 24.68 -5.10
CA ASP A 424 1.46 25.81 -6.03
C ASP A 424 0.01 26.14 -6.43
N LYS A 425 -1.00 25.39 -5.95
CA LYS A 425 -2.40 25.50 -6.39
C LYS A 425 -3.38 26.02 -5.35
N ASP A 426 -2.91 26.30 -4.13
CA ASP A 426 -3.73 26.70 -2.97
C ASP A 426 -4.93 25.78 -2.66
N CYS A 427 -4.93 24.57 -3.21
CA CYS A 427 -5.96 23.57 -3.02
C CYS A 427 -5.92 22.94 -1.62
N GLY A 428 -7.03 22.34 -1.21
CA GLY A 428 -7.16 21.65 0.05
C GLY A 428 -6.61 20.23 0.03
N GLN A 429 -6.35 19.70 1.22
CA GLN A 429 -5.82 18.36 1.45
C GLN A 429 -6.48 17.69 2.64
N PHE A 430 -6.86 16.43 2.43
CA PHE A 430 -7.26 15.51 3.47
C PHE A 430 -6.36 14.29 3.53
N VAL A 431 -6.21 13.77 4.74
CA VAL A 431 -5.49 12.54 5.03
C VAL A 431 -6.36 11.63 5.87
N ASP A 432 -6.33 10.34 5.53
CA ASP A 432 -6.96 9.30 6.34
C ASP A 432 -6.20 9.05 7.65
N THR A 433 -6.95 8.82 8.73
CA THR A 433 -6.41 8.51 10.07
C THR A 433 -7.29 7.46 10.75
N ASP A 434 -6.80 6.86 11.83
CA ASP A 434 -7.57 5.87 12.61
C ASP A 434 -8.91 6.41 13.15
N GLY A 435 -9.04 7.74 13.31
CA GLY A 435 -10.26 8.42 13.74
C GLY A 435 -11.16 8.94 12.61
N GLY A 436 -10.84 8.66 11.34
CA GLY A 436 -11.52 9.19 10.15
C GLY A 436 -10.66 10.19 9.37
N LEU A 437 -11.28 11.07 8.59
CA LEU A 437 -10.55 12.01 7.76
C LEU A 437 -10.13 13.27 8.53
N LYS A 438 -8.84 13.61 8.42
CA LYS A 438 -8.25 14.83 8.96
C LYS A 438 -7.92 15.80 7.83
N MET A 439 -8.36 17.05 7.96
CA MET A 439 -7.96 18.12 7.05
C MET A 439 -6.54 18.58 7.41
N ILE A 440 -5.64 18.55 6.44
CA ILE A 440 -4.25 19.01 6.60
C ILE A 440 -4.11 20.46 6.13
N LYS A 441 -4.76 20.78 5.01
CA LYS A 441 -4.75 22.11 4.39
C LYS A 441 -6.16 22.45 3.92
N PRO A 442 -6.72 23.63 4.25
CA PRO A 442 -7.96 24.09 3.63
C PRO A 442 -7.72 24.51 2.18
N ASP A 443 -8.74 24.46 1.34
CA ASP A 443 -8.70 25.12 0.03
C ASP A 443 -8.78 26.64 0.24
N ASN A 444 -7.80 27.38 -0.26
CA ASN A 444 -7.69 28.84 -0.13
C ASN A 444 -7.82 29.55 -1.49
N ARG A 445 -8.19 28.83 -2.56
CA ARG A 445 -8.43 29.44 -3.88
C ARG A 445 -9.53 30.49 -3.77
N GLN A 446 -9.36 31.60 -4.49
CA GLN A 446 -10.42 32.60 -4.65
C GLN A 446 -11.32 32.15 -5.80
N VAL A 447 -12.53 31.69 -5.47
CA VAL A 447 -13.51 31.19 -6.44
C VAL A 447 -14.77 32.05 -6.36
N ASP A 448 -14.94 32.94 -7.35
CA ASP A 448 -16.11 33.83 -7.42
C ASP A 448 -17.34 33.11 -8.03
N THR A 449 -17.10 32.20 -8.98
CA THR A 449 -18.16 31.48 -9.70
C THR A 449 -17.73 30.05 -10.02
N VAL A 450 -18.66 29.11 -9.94
CA VAL A 450 -18.48 27.72 -10.38
C VAL A 450 -19.16 27.50 -11.74
N ASP A 451 -18.40 26.94 -12.68
CA ASP A 451 -18.89 26.66 -14.04
C ASP A 451 -20.05 25.66 -14.00
N GLN A 452 -21.17 26.03 -14.61
CA GLN A 452 -22.35 25.16 -14.77
C GLN A 452 -22.89 24.59 -13.44
N GLN A 453 -22.82 25.39 -12.36
CA GLN A 453 -23.21 24.96 -11.01
C GLN A 453 -24.62 24.32 -10.94
N LYS A 454 -25.62 24.92 -11.61
CA LYS A 454 -26.99 24.41 -11.56
C LYS A 454 -27.13 23.08 -12.31
N GLU A 455 -26.47 22.97 -13.44
CA GLU A 455 -26.44 21.77 -14.28
C GLU A 455 -25.73 20.62 -13.57
N LEU A 456 -24.62 20.90 -12.89
CA LEU A 456 -23.88 19.93 -12.07
C LEU A 456 -24.75 19.36 -10.94
N VAL A 457 -25.42 20.23 -10.17
CA VAL A 457 -26.32 19.82 -9.08
C VAL A 457 -27.48 18.97 -9.62
N PHE A 458 -28.09 19.40 -10.73
CA PHE A 458 -29.17 18.65 -11.37
C PHE A 458 -28.70 17.26 -11.85
N ALA A 459 -27.54 17.19 -12.52
CA ALA A 459 -26.95 15.95 -13.00
C ALA A 459 -26.60 14.98 -11.85
N ALA A 460 -26.07 15.51 -10.73
CA ALA A 460 -25.79 14.73 -9.53
C ALA A 460 -27.08 14.13 -8.93
N GLY A 461 -28.16 14.91 -8.83
CA GLY A 461 -29.47 14.43 -8.41
C GLY A 461 -30.04 13.34 -9.33
N GLN A 462 -29.92 13.52 -10.65
CA GLN A 462 -30.36 12.53 -11.63
C GLN A 462 -29.56 11.22 -11.51
N LEU A 463 -28.25 11.30 -11.31
CA LEU A 463 -27.39 10.13 -11.16
C LEU A 463 -27.73 9.35 -9.88
N LEU A 464 -27.90 10.04 -8.74
CA LEU A 464 -28.32 9.40 -7.48
C LEU A 464 -29.69 8.75 -7.59
N SER A 465 -30.66 9.43 -8.21
CA SER A 465 -31.99 8.87 -8.46
C SER A 465 -31.92 7.60 -9.31
N ARG A 466 -31.11 7.60 -10.37
CA ARG A 466 -30.88 6.41 -11.20
C ARG A 466 -30.24 5.27 -10.40
N LYS A 467 -29.20 5.54 -9.60
CA LYS A 467 -28.58 4.54 -8.74
C LYS A 467 -29.58 3.93 -7.75
N PHE A 468 -30.39 4.77 -7.11
CA PHE A 468 -31.40 4.32 -6.15
C PHE A 468 -32.50 3.47 -6.79
N ILE A 469 -33.02 3.89 -7.95
CA ILE A 469 -34.13 3.19 -8.63
C ILE A 469 -33.66 1.89 -9.29
N TYR A 470 -32.50 1.92 -9.96
CA TYR A 470 -32.06 0.84 -10.85
C TYR A 470 -30.91 0.00 -10.29
N GLY A 471 -30.32 0.37 -9.14
CA GLY A 471 -29.25 -0.40 -8.50
C GLY A 471 -27.94 -0.45 -9.29
N TYR A 472 -27.68 0.55 -10.14
CA TYR A 472 -26.42 0.68 -10.88
C TYR A 472 -25.23 1.09 -10.01
#